data_AF-A0A1Q7ZPS1-F1
#
_entry.id   AF-A0A1Q7ZPS1-F1
#
_cell.length_a   1.000
_cell.length_b   1.000
_cell.length_c   1.000
_cell.angle_alpha   90.00
_cell.angle_beta   90.00
_cell.angle_gamma   90.00
#
_symmetry.space_group_name_H-M   'P 1'
#
loop_
_entity.id
_entity.type
_entity.pdbx_description
1 polymer ?
#
loop_
_entity_poly.entity_id
_entity_poly.type
_entity_poly.pdbx_seq_one_letter_code
_entity_poly.pdbx_strand_id
1 'polypeptide(L)'
;MSVTRLLRKLNLRPRTRSGNGGSFAYYDAQSGSHLLFRWDGSGLTKSDEIVLFEEEGPGFQPLHIQGHLTRLLFMIRSGDVIAKLVWVVPEARCRDLDKVVFSWVRMWEAAFGGRFPPIEYRSENGSYLGSLGTSRNARHRSGPTSEKSVDFE
;
A
#
# COMPACT_ATOMS: atom_id res chain seq x y z
N MET A 1 0.62 -3.27 -15.90
CA MET A 1 1.01 -4.71 -16.08
C MET A 1 -0.24 -5.60 -16.06
N SER A 2 -0.33 -6.76 -16.73
CA SER A 2 -1.51 -7.63 -16.50
C SER A 2 -1.51 -8.21 -15.09
N VAL A 3 -2.61 -8.04 -14.34
CA VAL A 3 -2.84 -8.57 -12.99
C VAL A 3 -2.47 -10.05 -12.89
N THR A 4 -2.81 -10.85 -13.90
CA THR A 4 -2.49 -12.28 -13.99
C THR A 4 -0.99 -12.57 -13.88
N ARG A 5 -0.14 -11.73 -14.50
CA ARG A 5 1.31 -11.88 -14.45
C ARG A 5 1.85 -11.54 -13.06
N LEU A 6 1.29 -10.51 -12.41
CA LEU A 6 1.65 -10.12 -11.06
C LEU A 6 1.27 -11.20 -10.05
N LEU A 7 0.04 -11.73 -10.14
CA LEU A 7 -0.42 -12.86 -9.33
C LEU A 7 0.56 -14.03 -9.38
N ARG A 8 0.97 -14.46 -10.58
CA ARG A 8 1.93 -15.54 -10.76
C ARG A 8 3.29 -15.22 -10.12
N LYS A 9 3.82 -14.01 -10.32
CA LYS A 9 5.12 -13.60 -9.77
C LYS A 9 5.11 -13.56 -8.24
N LEU A 10 3.95 -13.30 -7.64
CA LEU A 10 3.75 -13.29 -6.20
C LEU A 10 3.28 -14.64 -5.65
N ASN A 11 3.14 -15.66 -6.48
CA ASN A 11 2.60 -16.97 -6.13
C ASN A 11 1.20 -16.89 -5.47
N LEU A 12 0.35 -16.04 -6.04
CA LEU A 12 -1.01 -15.79 -5.57
C LEU A 12 -2.03 -16.43 -6.50
N ARG A 13 -3.12 -16.89 -5.92
CA ARG A 13 -4.28 -17.37 -6.67
C ARG A 13 -5.19 -16.19 -7.04
N PRO A 14 -5.88 -16.22 -8.19
CA PRO A 14 -6.91 -15.24 -8.49
C PRO A 14 -8.03 -15.28 -7.43
N ARG A 15 -8.53 -14.13 -6.99
CA ARG A 15 -9.66 -14.06 -6.05
C ARG A 15 -11.00 -14.42 -6.72
N THR A 16 -11.17 -14.07 -7.99
CA THR A 16 -12.39 -14.35 -8.76
C THR A 16 -12.05 -15.01 -10.10
N ARG A 17 -12.98 -15.81 -10.64
CA ARG A 17 -12.80 -16.47 -11.95
C ARG A 17 -12.94 -15.50 -13.13
N SER A 18 -13.67 -14.40 -12.96
CA SER A 18 -14.05 -13.45 -14.02
C SER A 18 -13.08 -12.26 -14.18
N GLY A 19 -11.96 -12.22 -13.45
CA GLY A 19 -11.01 -11.11 -13.53
C GLY A 19 -11.40 -9.87 -12.71
N ASN A 20 -12.62 -9.80 -12.16
CA ASN A 20 -13.06 -8.72 -11.25
C ASN A 20 -12.50 -8.87 -9.82
N GLY A 21 -11.25 -9.32 -9.69
CA GLY A 21 -10.62 -9.59 -8.40
C GLY A 21 -10.63 -8.36 -7.48
N GLY A 22 -10.49 -7.16 -8.03
CA GLY A 22 -10.38 -5.92 -7.24
C GLY A 22 -11.68 -5.30 -6.72
N SER A 23 -12.86 -5.89 -6.94
CA SER A 23 -14.14 -5.30 -6.50
C SER A 23 -14.61 -5.83 -5.15
N PHE A 24 -14.81 -4.95 -4.16
CA PHE A 24 -15.25 -5.30 -2.81
C PHE A 24 -16.47 -4.47 -2.43
N ALA A 25 -17.49 -5.12 -1.88
CA ALA A 25 -18.66 -4.43 -1.36
C ALA A 25 -18.45 -4.15 0.14
N TYR A 26 -18.60 -2.89 0.52
CA TYR A 26 -18.68 -2.48 1.92
C TYR A 26 -20.14 -2.22 2.26
N TYR A 27 -20.58 -2.82 3.36
CA TYR A 27 -21.91 -2.61 3.91
C TYR A 27 -21.80 -2.22 5.39
N ASP A 28 -22.38 -1.09 5.73
CA ASP A 28 -22.57 -0.69 7.12
C ASP A 28 -24.03 -0.93 7.52
N ALA A 29 -24.26 -1.94 8.36
CA ALA A 29 -25.60 -2.28 8.83
C ALA A 29 -26.24 -1.17 9.68
N GLN A 30 -25.44 -0.33 10.33
CA GLN A 30 -25.96 0.71 11.22
C GLN A 30 -26.54 1.90 10.44
N SER A 31 -25.81 2.38 9.42
CA SER A 31 -26.30 3.47 8.56
C SER A 31 -27.08 2.99 7.33
N GLY A 32 -27.03 1.69 7.01
CA GLY A 32 -27.55 1.14 5.75
C GLY A 32 -26.71 1.52 4.53
N SER A 33 -25.51 2.10 4.73
CA SER A 33 -24.65 2.55 3.64
C SER A 33 -24.07 1.36 2.87
N HIS A 34 -24.06 1.48 1.54
CA HIS A 34 -23.44 0.51 0.65
C HIS A 34 -22.46 1.22 -0.29
N LEU A 35 -21.21 0.80 -0.28
CA LEU A 35 -20.14 1.34 -1.11
C LEU A 35 -19.45 0.22 -1.89
N LEU A 36 -19.04 0.52 -3.12
CA LEU A 36 -18.20 -0.37 -3.91
C LEU A 36 -16.76 0.16 -3.89
N PHE A 37 -15.85 -0.62 -3.33
CA PHE A 37 -14.42 -0.34 -3.40
C PHE A 37 -13.83 -1.07 -4.60
N ARG A 38 -13.07 -0.32 -5.41
CA ARG A 38 -12.35 -0.85 -6.56
C ARG A 38 -10.86 -0.68 -6.34
N TRP A 39 -10.15 -1.76 -6.59
CA TRP A 39 -8.71 -1.87 -6.69
C TRP A 39 -8.37 -2.32 -8.10
N ASP A 40 -7.18 -2.00 -8.58
CA ASP A 40 -6.71 -2.50 -9.87
C ASP A 40 -6.60 -4.03 -9.90
N GLY A 41 -6.37 -4.65 -8.74
CA GLY A 41 -6.50 -6.09 -8.61
C GLY A 41 -6.46 -6.60 -7.18
N SER A 42 -6.67 -7.90 -7.05
CA SER A 42 -6.35 -8.63 -5.82
C SER A 42 -6.04 -10.09 -6.09
N GLY A 43 -5.35 -10.72 -5.16
CA GLY A 43 -5.06 -12.16 -5.14
C GLY A 43 -5.25 -12.76 -3.76
N LEU A 44 -5.19 -14.07 -3.70
CA LEU A 44 -5.27 -14.84 -2.47
C LEU A 44 -3.95 -15.55 -2.18
N THR A 45 -3.52 -15.53 -0.92
CA THR A 45 -2.43 -16.35 -0.42
C THR A 45 -2.83 -17.85 -0.42
N LYS A 46 -1.91 -18.73 -0.03
CA LYS A 46 -2.24 -20.14 0.20
C LYS A 46 -3.22 -20.35 1.36
N SER A 47 -3.27 -19.38 2.28
CA SER A 47 -4.14 -19.39 3.46
C SER A 47 -5.44 -18.59 3.26
N ASP A 48 -5.80 -18.31 1.99
CA ASP A 48 -7.00 -17.54 1.62
C ASP A 48 -7.05 -16.08 2.12
N GLU A 49 -5.90 -15.52 2.50
CA GLU A 49 -5.80 -14.11 2.88
C GLU A 49 -5.66 -13.23 1.62
N ILE A 50 -6.19 -12.00 1.70
CA ILE A 50 -6.28 -11.10 0.55
C ILE A 50 -4.99 -10.28 0.41
N VAL A 51 -4.44 -10.25 -0.80
CA VAL A 51 -3.40 -9.30 -1.21
C VAL A 51 -4.01 -8.33 -2.22
N LEU A 52 -3.96 -7.03 -1.94
CA LEU A 52 -4.51 -5.98 -2.78
C LEU A 52 -3.43 -5.38 -3.69
N PHE A 53 -3.81 -4.99 -4.91
CA PHE A 53 -2.95 -4.31 -5.88
C PHE A 53 -3.55 -2.97 -6.28
N GLU A 54 -2.71 -1.95 -6.30
CA GLU A 54 -3.03 -0.64 -6.87
C GLU A 54 -1.86 -0.18 -7.75
N GLU A 55 -2.14 0.25 -8.98
CA GLU A 55 -1.17 0.72 -9.97
C GLU A 55 -1.23 2.25 -10.05
N GLU A 56 -0.12 2.90 -9.71
CA GLU A 56 -0.02 4.36 -9.73
C GLU A 56 0.87 4.83 -10.86
N GLY A 57 0.31 5.69 -11.71
CA GLY A 57 1.04 6.33 -12.80
C GLY A 57 1.95 7.46 -12.32
N PRO A 58 2.79 8.03 -13.20
CA PRO A 58 3.71 9.12 -12.86
C PRO A 58 3.03 10.37 -12.28
N GLY A 59 1.74 10.59 -12.57
CA GLY A 59 0.98 11.77 -12.12
C GLY A 59 0.20 11.59 -10.82
N PHE A 60 0.47 10.54 -10.01
CA PHE A 60 -0.35 10.24 -8.83
C PHE A 60 -0.54 11.45 -7.91
N GLN A 61 -1.75 11.58 -7.38
CA GLN A 61 -2.15 12.68 -6.51
C GLN A 61 -2.24 12.20 -5.07
N PRO A 62 -1.72 12.94 -4.07
CA PRO A 62 -1.76 12.50 -2.67
C PRO A 62 -3.17 12.18 -2.13
N LEU A 63 -4.19 12.92 -2.59
CA LEU A 63 -5.58 12.67 -2.21
C LEU A 63 -6.11 11.34 -2.76
N HIS A 64 -5.65 10.93 -3.95
CA HIS A 64 -5.97 9.62 -4.52
C HIS A 64 -5.47 8.50 -3.60
N ILE A 65 -4.18 8.59 -3.22
CA ILE A 65 -3.52 7.64 -2.32
C ILE A 65 -4.25 7.54 -0.98
N GLN A 66 -4.64 8.69 -0.41
CA GLN A 66 -5.44 8.73 0.82
C GLN A 66 -6.75 7.95 0.67
N GLY A 67 -7.43 8.08 -0.47
CA GLY A 67 -8.66 7.35 -0.77
C GLY A 67 -8.48 5.84 -0.70
N HIS A 68 -7.44 5.29 -1.32
CA HIS A 68 -7.14 3.84 -1.26
C HIS A 68 -6.82 3.38 0.16
N LEU A 69 -5.98 4.12 0.89
CA LEU A 69 -5.65 3.79 2.28
C LEU A 69 -6.88 3.82 3.19
N THR A 70 -7.80 4.77 2.96
CA THR A 70 -9.05 4.86 3.71
C THR A 70 -9.96 3.66 3.42
N ARG A 71 -10.10 3.25 2.15
CA ARG A 71 -10.85 2.04 1.77
C ARG A 71 -10.27 0.79 2.43
N LEU A 72 -8.94 0.66 2.45
CA LEU A 72 -8.27 -0.45 3.12
C LEU A 72 -8.62 -0.53 4.61
N LEU A 73 -8.64 0.60 5.33
CA LEU A 73 -9.05 0.62 6.73
C LEU A 73 -10.50 0.18 6.92
N PHE A 74 -11.41 0.60 6.05
CA PHE A 74 -12.80 0.14 6.08
C PHE A 74 -12.90 -1.37 5.86
N MET A 75 -12.19 -1.93 4.88
CA MET A 75 -12.16 -3.37 4.62
C MET A 75 -11.69 -4.16 5.84
N ILE A 76 -10.58 -3.75 6.44
CA ILE A 76 -10.04 -4.39 7.66
C ILE A 76 -11.05 -4.31 8.80
N ARG A 77 -11.68 -3.14 9.01
CA ARG A 77 -12.67 -2.95 10.05
C ARG A 77 -13.94 -3.79 9.83
N SER A 78 -14.31 -4.05 8.58
CA SER A 78 -15.39 -4.96 8.20
C SER A 78 -15.02 -6.44 8.33
N GLY A 79 -13.78 -6.76 8.69
CA GLY A 79 -13.32 -8.13 8.91
C GLY A 79 -12.65 -8.80 7.71
N ASP A 80 -12.38 -8.06 6.62
CA ASP A 80 -11.59 -8.61 5.52
C ASP A 80 -10.17 -8.93 6.00
N VAL A 81 -9.73 -10.17 5.78
CA VAL A 81 -8.39 -10.62 6.16
C VAL A 81 -7.38 -10.18 5.10
N ILE A 82 -6.86 -8.95 5.24
CA ILE A 82 -5.88 -8.39 4.32
C ILE A 82 -4.47 -8.76 4.78
N ALA A 83 -3.81 -9.66 4.05
CA ALA A 83 -2.41 -10.00 4.29
C ALA A 83 -1.48 -8.83 4.00
N LYS A 84 -1.77 -8.06 2.95
CA LYS A 84 -0.84 -7.05 2.40
C LYS A 84 -1.45 -6.15 1.34
N LEU A 85 -0.94 -4.92 1.23
CA LEU A 85 -1.12 -4.03 0.08
C LEU A 85 0.16 -3.96 -0.76
N VAL A 86 0.03 -4.05 -2.09
CA VAL A 86 1.11 -3.86 -3.05
C VAL A 86 0.79 -2.67 -3.95
N TRP A 87 1.65 -1.66 -3.90
CA TRP A 87 1.66 -0.56 -4.87
C TRP A 87 2.54 -0.94 -6.06
N VAL A 88 2.00 -0.88 -7.26
CA VAL A 88 2.73 -0.99 -8.52
C VAL A 88 3.00 0.42 -9.02
N VAL A 89 4.26 0.79 -9.20
CA VAL A 89 4.66 2.18 -9.50
C VAL A 89 5.93 2.21 -10.36
N PRO A 90 6.11 3.22 -11.25
CA PRO A 90 7.39 3.46 -11.88
C PRO A 90 8.52 3.59 -10.85
N GLU A 91 9.64 2.91 -11.08
CA GLU A 91 10.74 2.82 -10.13
C GLU A 91 11.25 4.20 -9.68
N ALA A 92 11.41 5.13 -10.63
CA ALA A 92 11.83 6.51 -10.37
C ALA A 92 10.90 7.27 -9.40
N ARG A 93 9.65 6.82 -9.23
CA ARG A 93 8.63 7.47 -8.41
C ARG A 93 8.29 6.71 -7.13
N CYS A 94 8.84 5.51 -6.95
CA CYS A 94 8.63 4.70 -5.74
C CYS A 94 8.94 5.47 -4.45
N ARG A 95 10.03 6.24 -4.43
CA ARG A 95 10.42 7.01 -3.24
C ARG A 95 9.41 8.11 -2.91
N ASP A 96 8.85 8.76 -3.90
CA ASP A 96 7.90 9.85 -3.68
C ASP A 96 6.53 9.30 -3.26
N LEU A 97 6.11 8.17 -3.85
CA LEU A 97 4.92 7.47 -3.42
C LEU A 97 5.06 7.00 -1.96
N ASP A 98 6.21 6.42 -1.60
CA ASP A 98 6.47 5.98 -0.21
C ASP A 98 6.39 7.13 0.78
N LYS A 99 6.91 8.33 0.47
CA LYS A 99 6.77 9.49 1.37
C LYS A 99 5.30 9.82 1.65
N VAL A 100 4.45 9.77 0.62
CA VAL A 100 3.02 10.07 0.76
C VAL A 100 2.31 8.97 1.55
N VAL A 101 2.46 7.71 1.13
CA VAL A 101 1.83 6.55 1.77
C VAL A 101 2.27 6.45 3.24
N PHE A 102 3.57 6.55 3.50
CA PHE A 102 4.13 6.52 4.86
C PHE A 102 3.53 7.61 5.75
N SER A 103 3.46 8.85 5.26
CA SER A 103 2.92 9.96 6.05
C SER A 103 1.47 9.72 6.46
N TRP A 104 0.64 9.26 5.52
CA TRP A 104 -0.75 8.90 5.80
C TRP A 104 -0.86 7.72 6.77
N VAL A 105 -0.14 6.62 6.52
CA VAL A 105 -0.18 5.44 7.40
C VAL A 105 0.20 5.80 8.83
N ARG A 106 1.30 6.55 9.02
CA ARG A 106 1.74 6.98 10.35
C ARG A 106 0.75 7.90 11.04
N MET A 107 0.17 8.83 10.29
CA MET A 107 -0.84 9.74 10.83
C MET A 107 -2.09 8.95 11.29
N TRP A 108 -2.57 8.01 10.46
CA TRP A 108 -3.73 7.18 10.79
C TRP A 108 -3.48 6.25 11.99
N GLU A 109 -2.32 5.58 12.01
CA GLU A 109 -1.90 4.74 13.14
C GLU A 109 -1.84 5.53 14.44
N ALA A 110 -1.27 6.73 14.41
CA ALA A 110 -1.13 7.57 15.60
C ALA A 110 -2.45 8.17 16.09
N ALA A 111 -3.31 8.63 15.17
CA ALA A 111 -4.54 9.34 15.54
C ALA A 111 -5.71 8.39 15.86
N PHE A 112 -5.78 7.23 15.21
CA PHE A 112 -6.95 6.34 15.28
C PHE A 112 -6.62 4.91 15.72
N GLY A 113 -5.34 4.59 15.97
CA GLY A 113 -4.92 3.25 16.38
C GLY A 113 -5.12 2.16 15.32
N GLY A 114 -5.46 2.55 14.08
CA GLY A 114 -5.67 1.61 12.98
C GLY A 114 -4.36 0.99 12.54
N ARG A 115 -4.27 -0.34 12.50
CA ARG A 115 -3.08 -1.05 12.02
C ARG A 115 -3.22 -1.34 10.54
N PHE A 116 -2.28 -0.84 9.74
CA PHE A 116 -2.18 -1.24 8.34
C PHE A 116 -1.48 -2.60 8.22
N PRO A 117 -1.88 -3.43 7.24
CA PRO A 117 -1.11 -4.61 6.89
C PRO A 117 0.25 -4.18 6.30
N PRO A 118 1.21 -5.10 6.14
CA PRO A 118 2.42 -4.85 5.37
C PRO A 118 2.11 -4.18 4.03
N ILE A 119 2.91 -3.17 3.67
CA ILE A 119 2.82 -2.46 2.39
C ILE A 119 4.14 -2.61 1.65
N GLU A 120 4.09 -3.05 0.39
CA GLU A 120 5.24 -3.15 -0.50
C GLU A 120 5.06 -2.34 -1.77
N TYR A 121 6.18 -1.96 -2.37
CA TYR A 121 6.27 -1.32 -3.67
C TYR A 121 6.89 -2.28 -4.67
N ARG A 122 6.31 -2.33 -5.87
CA ARG A 122 6.81 -3.11 -6.98
C ARG A 122 6.81 -2.28 -8.25
N SER A 123 7.73 -2.60 -9.16
CA SER A 123 7.73 -2.02 -10.50
C SER A 123 6.64 -2.65 -11.37
N GLU A 124 6.41 -2.07 -12.55
CA GLU A 124 5.49 -2.58 -13.56
C GLU A 124 5.85 -4.00 -14.07
N ASN A 125 7.07 -4.48 -13.87
CA ASN A 125 7.43 -5.87 -14.18
C ASN A 125 7.29 -6.79 -12.94
N GLY A 126 6.80 -6.25 -11.83
CA GLY A 126 6.57 -6.89 -10.53
C GLY A 126 7.82 -7.09 -9.68
N SER A 127 8.96 -6.48 -10.05
CA SER A 127 10.18 -6.54 -9.23
C SER A 127 10.01 -5.73 -7.96
N TYR A 128 10.60 -6.21 -6.87
CA TYR A 128 10.50 -5.58 -5.56
C TYR A 128 11.31 -4.28 -5.51
N LEU A 129 10.69 -3.20 -5.07
CA LEU A 129 11.32 -1.87 -4.95
C LEU A 129 11.53 -1.45 -3.50
N GLY A 130 10.79 -2.03 -2.56
CA GLY A 130 10.92 -1.73 -1.13
C GLY A 130 9.62 -1.96 -0.37
N SER A 131 9.68 -1.73 0.93
CA SER A 131 8.53 -1.74 1.84
C SER A 131 8.26 -0.34 2.37
N LEU A 132 7.10 -0.16 3.01
CA LEU A 132 6.74 1.10 3.67
C LEU A 132 7.88 1.69 4.50
N GLY A 133 8.19 2.98 4.30
CA GLY A 133 9.23 3.71 5.02
C GLY A 133 10.63 3.56 4.44
N THR A 134 10.82 2.83 3.34
CA THR A 134 12.13 2.67 2.68
C THR A 134 12.75 4.02 2.27
N SER A 135 11.93 5.03 1.95
CA SER A 135 12.38 6.39 1.62
C SER A 135 13.16 7.09 2.73
N ARG A 136 13.00 6.66 4.00
CA ARG A 136 13.72 7.19 5.16
C ARG A 136 15.09 6.53 5.35
N ASN A 137 15.19 5.24 5.09
CA ASN A 137 16.44 4.46 5.25
C ASN A 137 17.54 4.89 4.26
N ALA A 138 17.17 5.48 3.12
CA ALA A 138 18.13 6.01 2.15
C ALA A 138 18.89 7.25 2.64
N ARG A 139 18.39 7.99 3.65
CA ARG A 139 19.06 9.20 4.16
C ARG A 139 20.14 8.92 5.22
N HIS A 140 20.17 7.72 5.81
CA HIS A 140 21.15 7.37 6.84
C HIS A 140 22.43 6.70 6.31
N ARG A 141 22.57 6.53 4.98
CA ARG A 141 23.75 5.89 4.37
C ARG A 141 24.74 6.87 3.70
N SER A 142 24.61 8.17 3.93
CA SER A 142 25.55 9.17 3.38
C SER A 142 26.07 10.12 4.46
N GLY A 143 27.31 9.88 4.90
CA GLY A 143 28.21 10.92 5.42
C GLY A 143 28.50 10.87 6.93
N PRO A 144 29.77 11.05 7.34
CA PRO A 144 30.21 10.90 8.72
C PRO A 144 29.73 12.05 9.59
N THR A 145 29.51 11.75 10.87
CA THR A 145 29.32 12.71 11.97
C THR A 145 30.50 13.67 12.02
N SER A 146 30.30 14.91 11.57
CA SER A 146 31.10 16.04 12.02
C SER A 146 30.50 16.50 13.35
N GLU A 147 31.12 16.09 14.44
CA GLU A 147 30.95 16.76 15.73
C GLU A 147 31.42 18.21 15.55
N LYS A 148 30.50 19.16 15.70
CA LYS A 148 30.86 20.54 16.00
C LYS A 148 30.89 20.68 17.51
N SER A 149 32.10 20.80 18.07
CA SER A 149 32.30 21.38 19.39
C SER A 149 31.76 22.81 19.37
N VAL A 150 30.96 23.14 20.37
CA VAL A 150 30.57 24.52 20.65
C VAL A 150 31.26 24.88 21.95
N ASP A 151 32.35 25.64 21.83
CA ASP A 151 32.97 26.32 22.97
C ASP A 151 32.11 27.53 23.32
N PHE A 152 31.77 27.67 24.60
CA PHE A 152 31.18 28.89 25.16
C PHE A 152 32.32 29.74 25.73
N GLU A 153 32.50 30.95 25.19
CA GLU A 153 33.08 32.08 25.93
C GLU A 153 32.00 32.78 26.77
#